data_AF-A0A7D5HZA8-F1
#
_entry.id   AF-A0A7D5HZA8-F1
#
_cell.length_a   1.000
_cell.length_b   1.000
_cell.length_c   1.000
_cell.angle_alpha   90.00
_cell.angle_beta   90.00
_cell.angle_gamma   90.00
#
_symmetry.space_group_name_H-M   'P 1'
#
loop_
_entity.id
_entity.type
_entity.pdbx_description
1 polymer ?
#
loop_
_entity_poly.entity_id
_entity_poly.type
_entity_poly.pdbx_seq_one_letter_code
_entity_poly.pdbx_strand_id
1 'polypeptide(L)'
;MSERDDAAGADGAGGVDDPEADGLAATVDAVKVAGTSDGPMPVVLVDVGETDVLPIFIAFEEALSIARGLDAEDIGRPLTHDLTLDVVEELGGRLERVVVHDVEDGTYFADVHLRTPRGTTVVDARPSDALALAVRTNAPISVAPAVFEAGRRARGEFEELQDIREVSAQ
;
A
#
# COMPACT_ATOMS: atom_id res chain seq x y z
N MET A 1 -18.26 -35.85 -44.06
CA MET A 1 -18.84 -36.47 -42.86
C MET A 1 -17.71 -37.08 -42.06
N SER A 2 -17.24 -36.32 -41.08
CA SER A 2 -16.59 -36.73 -39.83
C SER A 2 -15.82 -35.51 -39.35
N GLU A 3 -16.56 -34.57 -38.80
CA GLU A 3 -16.06 -33.53 -37.91
C GLU A 3 -15.16 -34.16 -36.84
N ARG A 4 -14.02 -33.52 -36.57
CA ARG A 4 -13.25 -33.78 -35.35
C ARG A 4 -13.64 -32.69 -34.39
N ASP A 5 -14.47 -33.08 -33.44
CA ASP A 5 -14.95 -32.27 -32.35
C ASP A 5 -13.80 -31.64 -31.57
N ASP A 6 -13.94 -30.33 -31.39
CA ASP A 6 -13.33 -29.55 -30.34
C ASP A 6 -13.67 -30.14 -28.98
N ALA A 7 -12.64 -30.50 -28.21
CA ALA A 7 -12.76 -30.71 -26.77
C ALA A 7 -11.75 -29.77 -26.09
N ALA A 8 -12.19 -28.53 -25.91
CA ALA A 8 -11.63 -27.61 -24.94
C ALA A 8 -11.80 -28.23 -23.54
N GLY A 9 -10.70 -28.72 -22.98
CA GLY A 9 -10.61 -29.04 -21.56
C GLY A 9 -10.70 -27.76 -20.76
N ALA A 10 -11.91 -27.44 -20.30
CA ALA A 10 -12.13 -26.55 -19.18
C ALA A 10 -11.63 -27.27 -17.94
N ASP A 11 -10.38 -27.01 -17.55
CA ASP A 11 -9.82 -27.53 -16.31
C ASP A 11 -9.72 -26.41 -15.29
N GLY A 12 -10.63 -26.49 -14.32
CA GLY A 12 -10.49 -25.94 -12.99
C GLY A 12 -10.20 -24.45 -12.90
N ALA A 13 -11.26 -23.63 -12.96
CA ALA A 13 -11.35 -22.49 -12.04
C ALA A 13 -11.41 -23.06 -10.61
N GLY A 14 -10.28 -23.55 -10.12
CA GLY A 14 -10.06 -23.76 -8.71
C GLY A 14 -10.08 -22.38 -8.10
N GLY A 15 -11.23 -22.02 -7.54
CA GLY A 15 -11.29 -20.95 -6.56
C GLY A 15 -10.22 -21.29 -5.53
N VAL A 16 -9.14 -20.52 -5.56
CA VAL A 16 -8.28 -20.41 -4.40
C VAL A 16 -9.20 -19.77 -3.39
N ASP A 17 -9.74 -20.59 -2.48
CA ASP A 17 -10.24 -20.11 -1.21
C ASP A 17 -9.19 -19.11 -0.72
N ASP A 18 -9.54 -17.81 -0.73
CA ASP A 18 -8.64 -16.72 -0.36
C ASP A 18 -8.88 -16.44 1.13
N PRO A 19 -8.13 -17.06 2.05
CA PRO A 19 -8.32 -16.87 3.49
C PRO A 19 -7.96 -15.44 3.96
N GLU A 20 -7.58 -14.53 3.05
CA GLU A 20 -7.18 -13.15 3.33
C GLU A 20 -8.26 -12.10 3.03
N ALA A 21 -9.51 -12.50 2.80
CA ALA A 21 -10.64 -11.57 2.67
C ALA A 21 -10.98 -10.81 3.98
N ASP A 22 -10.25 -11.03 5.07
CA ASP A 22 -10.53 -10.55 6.44
C ASP A 22 -9.67 -9.35 6.89
N GLY A 23 -8.99 -8.65 5.98
CA GLY A 23 -8.29 -7.41 6.28
C GLY A 23 -9.24 -6.22 6.47
N LEU A 24 -8.95 -5.33 7.42
CA LEU A 24 -9.66 -4.06 7.56
C LEU A 24 -9.35 -3.19 6.33
N ALA A 25 -10.38 -2.81 5.58
CA ALA A 25 -10.22 -1.90 4.45
C ALA A 25 -9.64 -0.56 4.92
N ALA A 26 -8.65 -0.05 4.19
CA ALA A 26 -7.89 1.09 4.63
C ALA A 26 -7.63 2.12 3.54
N THR A 27 -7.28 3.34 3.96
CA THR A 27 -6.82 4.44 3.12
C THR A 27 -5.65 5.17 3.79
N VAL A 28 -4.77 5.77 3.01
CA VAL A 28 -3.82 6.75 3.56
C VAL A 28 -4.57 8.06 3.78
N ASP A 29 -4.73 8.46 5.04
CA ASP A 29 -5.47 9.66 5.45
C ASP A 29 -4.60 10.91 5.36
N ALA A 30 -3.38 10.86 5.91
CA ALA A 30 -2.45 11.98 5.89
C ALA A 30 -0.99 11.54 6.00
N VAL A 31 -0.08 12.43 5.57
CA VAL A 31 1.35 12.29 5.78
C VAL A 31 1.84 13.52 6.55
N LYS A 32 2.24 13.31 7.81
CA LYS A 32 2.57 14.39 8.75
C LYS A 32 4.00 14.26 9.28
N VAL A 33 4.47 15.26 10.01
CA VAL A 33 5.81 15.28 10.62
C VAL A 33 5.70 15.51 12.12
N ALA A 34 6.18 14.54 12.91
CA ALA A 34 6.28 14.63 14.35
C ALA A 34 7.66 15.19 14.76
N GLY A 35 7.69 16.07 15.77
CA GLY A 35 8.95 16.49 16.40
C GLY A 35 9.40 15.44 17.42
N THR A 36 10.58 14.84 17.22
CA THR A 36 11.17 13.87 18.17
C THR A 36 12.51 14.39 18.71
N SER A 37 13.06 13.72 19.73
CA SER A 37 14.41 14.01 20.24
C SER A 37 15.51 13.87 19.19
N ASP A 38 15.29 13.01 18.20
CA ASP A 38 16.24 12.73 17.12
C ASP A 38 15.98 13.56 15.86
N GLY A 39 15.01 14.48 15.93
CA GLY A 39 14.63 15.39 14.85
C GLY A 39 13.22 15.16 14.31
N PRO A 40 12.85 15.85 13.21
CA PRO A 40 11.55 15.65 12.57
C PRO A 40 11.44 14.23 12.01
N MET A 41 10.39 13.52 12.41
CA MET A 41 10.11 12.16 11.97
C MET A 41 8.76 12.12 11.24
N PRO A 42 8.75 11.82 9.93
CA PRO A 42 7.51 11.62 9.19
C PRO A 42 6.69 10.45 9.70
N VAL A 43 5.37 10.59 9.61
CA VAL A 43 4.39 9.56 9.93
C VAL A 43 3.29 9.55 8.88
N VAL A 44 2.98 8.36 8.38
CA VAL A 44 1.81 8.11 7.53
C VAL A 44 0.70 7.61 8.41
N LEU A 45 -0.47 8.24 8.32
CA LEU A 45 -1.67 7.83 9.03
C LEU A 45 -2.51 6.96 8.10
N VAL A 46 -2.65 5.68 8.45
CA VAL A 46 -3.52 4.74 7.74
C VAL A 46 -4.85 4.65 8.50
N ASP A 47 -5.94 5.00 7.83
CA ASP A 47 -7.29 4.98 8.37
C ASP A 47 -8.03 3.72 7.90
N VAL A 48 -8.71 3.05 8.83
CA VAL A 48 -9.51 1.84 8.59
C VAL A 48 -11.02 2.08 8.76
N GLY A 49 -11.46 3.34 8.84
CA GLY A 49 -12.85 3.72 9.06
C GLY A 49 -13.28 3.68 10.53
N GLU A 50 -12.32 3.67 11.45
CA GLU A 50 -12.53 3.70 12.90
C GLU A 50 -12.17 5.07 13.51
N THR A 51 -12.37 5.23 14.81
CA THR A 51 -11.98 6.44 15.54
C THR A 51 -10.46 6.61 15.61
N ASP A 52 -9.76 5.48 15.67
CA ASP A 52 -8.30 5.41 15.77
C ASP A 52 -7.68 5.21 14.39
N VAL A 53 -6.39 5.56 14.28
CA VAL A 53 -5.59 5.39 13.06
C VAL A 53 -4.39 4.51 13.34
N LEU A 54 -3.81 3.92 12.29
CA LEU A 54 -2.52 3.23 12.37
C LEU A 54 -1.40 4.19 11.91
N PRO A 55 -0.60 4.74 12.82
CA PRO A 55 0.56 5.55 12.47
C PRO A 55 1.76 4.66 12.10
N ILE A 56 2.32 4.90 10.92
CA ILE A 56 3.53 4.22 10.43
C ILE A 56 4.63 5.27 10.24
N PHE A 57 5.65 5.24 11.09
CA PHE A 57 6.81 6.12 10.99
C PHE A 57 7.77 5.61 9.92
N ILE A 58 8.17 6.51 9.02
CA ILE A 58 8.99 6.19 7.85
C ILE A 58 10.00 7.30 7.57
N ALA A 59 10.95 7.04 6.67
CA ALA A 59 11.94 8.05 6.30
C ALA A 59 11.31 9.20 5.50
N PHE A 60 11.97 10.36 5.51
CA PHE A 60 11.48 11.57 4.85
C PHE A 60 11.21 11.40 3.35
N GLU A 61 12.14 10.77 2.63
CA GLU A 61 11.99 10.54 1.19
C GLU A 61 10.84 9.59 0.85
N GLU A 62 10.58 8.63 1.73
CA GLU A 62 9.49 7.66 1.58
C GLU A 62 8.14 8.35 1.78
N ALA A 63 8.02 9.14 2.84
CA ALA A 63 6.83 9.93 3.14
C ALA A 63 6.53 10.94 2.03
N LEU A 64 7.56 11.61 1.50
CA LEU A 64 7.41 12.55 0.40
C LEU A 64 6.95 11.84 -0.89
N SER A 65 7.44 10.62 -1.16
CA SER A 65 6.97 9.83 -2.29
C SER A 65 5.48 9.45 -2.17
N ILE A 66 5.01 9.12 -0.97
CA ILE A 66 3.60 8.84 -0.70
C ILE A 66 2.76 10.10 -0.88
N ALA A 67 3.18 11.23 -0.28
CA ALA A 67 2.48 12.51 -0.40
C ALA A 67 2.30 12.94 -1.86
N ARG A 68 3.34 12.83 -2.70
CA ARG A 68 3.24 13.12 -4.15
C ARG A 68 2.26 12.21 -4.87
N GLY A 69 2.22 10.93 -4.48
CA GLY A 69 1.28 9.96 -5.04
C GLY A 69 -0.17 10.30 -4.71
N LEU A 70 -0.44 10.78 -3.48
CA LEU A 70 -1.76 11.25 -3.06
C LEU A 70 -2.24 12.48 -3.84
N ASP A 71 -1.33 13.41 -4.14
CA ASP A 71 -1.66 14.63 -4.87
C ASP A 71 -1.78 14.41 -6.40
N ALA A 72 -1.46 13.20 -6.88
CA ALA A 72 -1.37 12.86 -8.29
C ALA A 72 -0.51 13.89 -9.07
N GLU A 73 0.59 14.32 -8.45
CA GLU A 73 1.44 15.40 -8.99
C GLU A 73 2.22 14.92 -10.22
N ASP A 74 1.92 15.50 -11.39
CA ASP A 74 2.70 15.27 -12.61
C ASP A 74 3.95 16.16 -12.61
N ILE A 75 5.09 15.56 -12.26
CA ILE A 75 6.39 16.23 -12.26
C ILE A 75 7.14 16.07 -13.60
N GLY A 76 6.50 15.53 -14.64
CA GLY A 76 7.01 15.42 -16.02
C GLY A 76 7.99 14.27 -16.30
N ARG A 77 8.55 13.64 -15.26
CA ARG A 77 9.37 12.42 -15.37
C ARG A 77 9.00 11.44 -14.27
N PRO A 78 8.95 10.12 -14.55
CA PRO A 78 8.58 9.13 -13.55
C PRO A 78 9.61 9.09 -12.41
N LEU A 79 9.13 9.08 -11.17
CA LEU A 79 9.92 8.73 -10.00
C LEU A 79 10.02 7.20 -9.88
N THR A 80 10.69 6.73 -8.82
CA THR A 80 10.96 5.30 -8.60
C THR A 80 9.68 4.46 -8.56
N HIS A 81 8.65 4.88 -7.83
CA HIS A 81 7.40 4.13 -7.74
C HIS A 81 6.59 4.18 -9.04
N ASP A 82 6.64 5.29 -9.80
CA ASP A 82 6.02 5.39 -11.12
C ASP A 82 6.70 4.44 -12.12
N LEU A 83 8.04 4.49 -12.20
CA LEU A 83 8.84 3.58 -13.02
C LEU A 83 8.59 2.12 -12.65
N THR A 84 8.42 1.83 -11.37
CA THR A 84 8.14 0.46 -10.89
C THR A 84 6.79 -0.04 -11.41
N LEU A 85 5.75 0.80 -11.35
CA LEU A 85 4.43 0.49 -11.89
C LEU A 85 4.48 0.31 -13.42
N ASP A 86 5.15 1.20 -14.14
CA ASP A 86 5.34 1.10 -15.58
C ASP A 86 6.02 -0.24 -15.96
N VAL A 87 7.07 -0.64 -15.23
CA VAL A 87 7.74 -1.93 -15.45
C VAL A 87 6.81 -3.11 -15.18
N VAL A 88 5.99 -3.05 -14.13
CA VAL A 88 4.99 -4.10 -13.84
C VAL A 88 3.98 -4.20 -14.98
N GLU A 89 3.45 -3.08 -15.45
CA GLU A 89 2.45 -3.02 -16.53
C GLU A 89 3.01 -3.49 -17.87
N GLU A 90 4.22 -3.06 -18.25
CA GLU A 90 4.90 -3.47 -19.48
C GLU A 90 5.21 -4.97 -19.53
N LEU A 91 5.40 -5.60 -18.36
CA LEU A 91 5.53 -7.05 -18.23
C LEU A 91 4.18 -7.79 -18.18
N GLY A 92 3.07 -7.07 -18.38
CA GLY A 92 1.70 -7.58 -18.36
C GLY A 92 1.13 -7.80 -16.96
N GLY A 93 1.79 -7.24 -15.94
CA GLY A 93 1.36 -7.30 -14.55
C GLY A 93 0.39 -6.18 -14.19
N ARG A 94 -0.31 -6.35 -13.07
CA ARG A 94 -1.17 -5.32 -12.48
C ARG A 94 -1.18 -5.44 -10.97
N LEU A 95 -1.07 -4.30 -10.28
CA LEU A 95 -1.29 -4.21 -8.85
C LEU A 95 -2.77 -4.45 -8.51
N GLU A 96 -3.05 -5.46 -7.69
CA GLU A 96 -4.41 -5.81 -7.27
C GLU A 96 -4.79 -5.18 -5.94
N ARG A 97 -3.89 -5.27 -4.95
CA ARG A 97 -4.05 -4.71 -3.61
C ARG A 97 -2.70 -4.70 -2.89
N VAL A 98 -2.66 -3.97 -1.78
CA VAL A 98 -1.58 -4.08 -0.80
C VAL A 98 -2.14 -4.42 0.57
N VAL A 99 -1.36 -5.15 1.36
CA VAL A 99 -1.77 -5.64 2.68
C VAL A 99 -0.68 -5.35 3.69
N VAL A 100 -0.98 -4.59 4.74
CA VAL A 100 -0.09 -4.50 5.91
C VAL A 100 -0.48 -5.65 6.85
N HIS A 101 0.30 -6.72 6.84
CA HIS A 101 -0.12 -8.02 7.36
C HIS A 101 0.54 -8.41 8.69
N ASP A 102 1.69 -7.82 9.04
CA ASP A 102 2.38 -8.16 10.28
C ASP A 102 3.08 -6.97 10.95
N VAL A 103 3.39 -7.13 12.24
CA VAL A 103 4.20 -6.20 13.02
C VAL A 103 5.04 -6.97 14.04
N GLU A 104 6.37 -6.81 13.95
CA GLU A 104 7.32 -7.40 14.89
C GLU A 104 8.22 -6.31 15.47
N ASP A 105 8.29 -6.22 16.81
CA ASP A 105 9.10 -5.21 17.51
C ASP A 105 8.90 -3.76 17.00
N GLY A 106 7.66 -3.42 16.61
CA GLY A 106 7.30 -2.11 16.05
C GLY A 106 7.69 -1.91 14.58
N THR A 107 8.23 -2.92 13.92
CA THR A 107 8.50 -2.95 12.48
C THR A 107 7.31 -3.58 11.77
N TYR A 108 6.67 -2.81 10.89
CA TYR A 108 5.52 -3.28 10.11
C TYR A 108 5.97 -3.94 8.80
N PHE A 109 5.24 -4.96 8.37
CA PHE A 109 5.47 -5.71 7.14
C PHE A 109 4.26 -5.57 6.22
N ALA A 110 4.51 -5.54 4.91
CA ALA A 110 3.46 -5.43 3.92
C ALA A 110 3.70 -6.36 2.73
N ASP A 111 2.62 -6.67 2.03
CA ASP A 111 2.64 -7.44 0.81
C ASP A 111 2.02 -6.66 -0.34
N VAL A 112 2.62 -6.83 -1.51
CA VAL A 112 2.13 -6.31 -2.79
C VAL A 112 1.57 -7.48 -3.60
N HIS A 113 0.26 -7.50 -3.80
CA HIS A 113 -0.42 -8.55 -4.55
C HIS A 113 -0.53 -8.15 -6.02
N LEU A 114 0.07 -8.94 -6.89
CA LEU A 114 0.13 -8.69 -8.32
C LEU A 114 -0.60 -9.79 -9.09
N ARG A 115 -1.40 -9.40 -10.08
CA ARG A 115 -1.84 -10.29 -11.16
C ARG A 115 -0.83 -10.22 -12.28
N THR A 116 -0.35 -11.37 -12.75
CA THR A 116 0.60 -11.44 -13.86
C THR A 116 0.09 -12.43 -14.93
N PRO A 117 0.70 -12.47 -16.13
CA PRO A 117 0.37 -13.48 -17.13
C PRO A 117 0.66 -14.92 -16.67
N ARG A 118 1.44 -15.09 -15.59
CA ARG A 118 1.77 -16.39 -14.99
C ARG A 118 0.83 -16.78 -13.84
N GLY A 119 -0.15 -15.92 -13.51
CA GLY A 119 -1.02 -16.08 -12.35
C GLY A 119 -0.84 -14.95 -11.32
N THR A 120 -1.51 -15.09 -10.18
CA THR A 120 -1.36 -14.19 -9.03
C THR A 120 -0.05 -14.49 -8.29
N THR A 121 0.62 -13.45 -7.81
CA THR A 121 1.83 -13.55 -6.99
C THR A 121 1.81 -12.49 -5.90
N VAL A 122 2.45 -12.80 -4.78
CA VAL A 122 2.64 -11.89 -3.66
C VAL A 122 4.12 -11.54 -3.57
N VAL A 123 4.42 -10.28 -3.32
CA VAL A 123 5.79 -9.77 -3.18
C VAL A 123 5.91 -9.06 -1.83
N ASP A 124 6.82 -9.55 -0.99
CA ASP A 124 7.17 -8.92 0.28
C ASP A 124 7.66 -7.48 0.04
N ALA A 125 7.16 -6.55 0.85
CA ALA A 125 7.42 -5.13 0.74
C ALA A 125 7.42 -4.44 2.10
N ARG A 126 8.14 -3.32 2.18
CA ARG A 126 7.96 -2.39 3.29
C ARG A 126 6.63 -1.66 3.12
N PRO A 127 5.93 -1.31 4.22
CA PRO A 127 4.69 -0.53 4.14
C PRO A 127 4.85 0.79 3.38
N SER A 128 5.99 1.49 3.51
CA SER A 128 6.23 2.72 2.76
C SER A 128 6.16 2.51 1.24
N ASP A 129 6.76 1.45 0.74
CA ASP A 129 6.77 1.13 -0.69
C ASP A 129 5.38 0.67 -1.16
N ALA A 130 4.73 -0.21 -0.39
CA ALA A 130 3.40 -0.71 -0.71
C ALA A 130 2.36 0.43 -0.76
N LEU A 131 2.36 1.31 0.25
CA LEU A 131 1.46 2.47 0.30
C LEU A 131 1.75 3.45 -0.84
N ALA A 132 3.02 3.70 -1.18
CA ALA A 132 3.40 4.57 -2.29
C ALA A 132 2.89 4.07 -3.66
N LEU A 133 2.85 2.75 -3.87
CA LEU A 133 2.28 2.14 -5.07
C LEU A 133 0.74 2.23 -5.06
N ALA A 134 0.11 1.97 -3.90
CA ALA A 134 -1.34 1.98 -3.78
C ALA A 134 -1.94 3.37 -4.02
N VAL A 135 -1.36 4.44 -3.46
CA VAL A 135 -1.87 5.80 -3.64
C VAL A 135 -1.80 6.28 -5.10
N ARG A 136 -0.83 5.78 -5.88
CA ARG A 136 -0.67 6.12 -7.31
C ARG A 136 -1.67 5.40 -8.20
N THR A 137 -2.02 4.17 -7.85
CA THR A 137 -2.89 3.29 -8.65
C THR A 137 -4.34 3.27 -8.17
N ASN A 138 -4.61 3.84 -7.00
CA ASN A 138 -5.84 3.63 -6.24
C ASN A 138 -6.12 2.14 -5.96
N ALA A 139 -5.08 1.32 -5.88
CA ALA A 139 -5.24 -0.08 -5.48
C ALA A 139 -5.77 -0.17 -4.04
N PRO A 140 -6.69 -1.10 -3.74
CA PRO A 140 -7.16 -1.36 -2.40
C PRO A 140 -6.02 -1.57 -1.40
N ILE A 141 -6.12 -0.92 -0.24
CA ILE A 141 -5.24 -1.12 0.90
C ILE A 141 -6.04 -1.87 1.96
N SER A 142 -5.41 -2.84 2.61
CA SER A 142 -5.98 -3.50 3.78
C SER A 142 -4.94 -3.66 4.88
N VAL A 143 -5.40 -3.68 6.12
CA VAL A 143 -4.57 -3.88 7.31
C VAL A 143 -5.10 -5.09 8.06
N ALA A 144 -4.23 -6.03 8.44
CA ALA A 144 -4.63 -7.16 9.25
C ALA A 144 -5.18 -6.67 10.61
N PRO A 145 -6.31 -7.21 11.12
CA PRO A 145 -6.89 -6.76 12.38
C PRO A 145 -5.90 -6.78 13.55
N ALA A 146 -5.05 -7.81 13.64
CA ALA A 146 -4.03 -7.91 14.69
C ALA A 146 -2.98 -6.79 14.62
N VAL A 147 -2.59 -6.39 13.41
CA VAL A 147 -1.67 -5.26 13.20
C VAL A 147 -2.32 -3.95 13.63
N PHE A 148 -3.58 -3.75 13.25
CA PHE A 148 -4.31 -2.56 13.67
C PHE A 148 -4.46 -2.50 15.18
N GLU A 149 -4.88 -3.59 15.83
CA GLU A 149 -5.01 -3.66 17.30
C GLU A 149 -3.69 -3.38 18.03
N ALA A 150 -2.56 -3.89 17.51
CA ALA A 150 -1.24 -3.66 18.10
C ALA A 150 -0.76 -2.20 17.92
N GLY A 151 -1.05 -1.61 16.76
CA GLY A 151 -0.48 -0.34 16.32
C GLY A 151 -1.37 0.88 16.50
N ARG A 152 -2.69 0.72 16.68
CA ARG A 152 -3.64 1.84 16.66
C ARG A 152 -3.33 2.90 17.69
N ARG A 153 -3.56 4.16 17.33
CA ARG A 153 -3.41 5.33 18.18
C ARG A 153 -4.58 6.28 17.97
N ALA A 154 -4.87 7.09 18.97
CA ALA A 154 -5.97 8.04 18.87
C ALA A 154 -5.61 9.09 17.80
N ARG A 155 -6.52 9.33 16.85
CA ARG A 155 -6.32 10.31 15.77
C ARG A 155 -5.90 11.69 16.28
N GLY A 156 -6.48 12.11 17.41
CA GLY A 156 -6.19 13.38 18.07
C GLY A 156 -4.72 13.58 18.45
N GLU A 157 -3.93 12.51 18.59
CA GLU A 157 -2.48 12.61 18.85
C GLU A 157 -1.71 13.25 17.68
N PHE A 158 -2.27 13.20 16.47
CA PHE A 158 -1.63 13.67 15.25
C PHE A 158 -2.29 14.92 14.64
N GLU A 159 -3.36 15.44 15.22
CA GLU A 159 -4.13 16.57 14.65
C GLU A 159 -3.27 17.82 14.46
N GLU A 160 -2.51 18.19 15.49
CA GLU A 160 -1.66 19.40 15.53
C GLU A 160 -0.32 19.25 14.78
N LEU A 161 -0.03 18.06 14.22
CA LEU A 161 1.20 17.87 13.44
C LEU A 161 1.08 18.53 12.07
N GLN A 162 2.20 19.10 11.62
CA GLN A 162 2.31 19.71 10.30
C GLN A 162 2.28 18.66 9.21
N ASP A 163 1.68 19.01 8.08
CA ASP A 163 1.73 18.21 6.87
C ASP A 163 3.15 18.22 6.30
N ILE A 164 3.64 17.08 5.82
CA ILE A 164 4.99 16.98 5.27
C ILE A 164 5.23 17.95 4.10
N ARG A 165 4.19 18.29 3.34
CA ARG A 165 4.27 19.20 2.21
C ARG A 165 4.66 20.60 2.65
N GLU A 166 4.10 21.08 3.76
CA GLU A 166 4.42 22.38 4.35
C GLU A 166 5.85 22.43 4.91
N VAL A 167 6.33 21.30 5.43
CA VAL A 167 7.70 21.17 5.95
C VAL A 167 8.72 21.14 4.80
N SER A 168 8.41 20.41 3.73
CA SER A 168 9.32 20.24 2.58
C SER A 168 9.46 21.49 1.70
N ALA A 169 8.53 22.43 1.79
CA ALA A 169 8.52 23.67 1.00
C ALA A 169 9.35 24.82 1.61
N GLN A 170 9.97 24.61 2.78
CA GLN A 170 10.79 25.59 3.51
C GLN A 170 12.28 25.37 3.28
#